data_AF-A0A7C1JQG2-F1
#
_entry.id   AF-A0A7C1JQG2-F1
#
_cell.length_a   1.000
_cell.length_b   1.000
_cell.length_c   1.000
_cell.angle_alpha   90.00
_cell.angle_beta   90.00
_cell.angle_gamma   90.00
#
_symmetry.space_group_name_H-M   'P 1'
#
loop_
_entity.id
_entity.type
_entity.pdbx_description
1 polymer ?
#
loop_
_entity_poly.entity_id
_entity_poly.type
_entity_poly.pdbx_seq_one_letter_code
_entity_poly.pdbx_strand_id
1 'polypeptide(L)'
;MVAFFDLPLPELETYRPPREEPPDFSAFWERTLAETRSHPIAASFAPVDFGLRTVETYDVTFAGYSGQPIKGWLLLPRQRQEPLPCVVEFIGYGGGRGFPTDWLLWSSAGFAHLVMDTRGQGSAWR
;
A
#
# COMPACT_ATOMS: atom_id res chain seq x y z
N MET A 1 -3.91 26.77 26.86
CA MET A 1 -3.66 25.88 25.70
C MET A 1 -2.21 26.07 25.31
N VAL A 2 -1.36 25.05 25.48
CA VAL A 2 0.05 25.11 25.09
C VAL A 2 0.14 24.77 23.60
N ALA A 3 0.97 25.48 22.85
CA ALA A 3 1.21 25.15 21.44
C ALA A 3 1.78 23.72 21.35
N PHE A 4 1.39 22.97 20.33
CA PHE A 4 2.03 21.68 20.06
C PHE A 4 3.47 21.94 19.61
N PHE A 5 4.45 21.38 20.33
CA PHE A 5 5.87 21.47 20.02
C PHE A 5 6.53 20.11 20.23
N ASP A 6 7.67 19.89 19.58
CA ASP A 6 8.52 18.70 19.69
C ASP A 6 9.99 19.15 19.83
N LEU A 7 10.94 18.22 19.80
CA LEU A 7 12.37 18.52 19.75
C LEU A 7 12.70 19.46 18.56
N PRO A 8 13.64 20.41 18.73
CA PRO A 8 14.17 21.19 17.62
C PRO A 8 14.76 20.31 16.51
N LEU A 9 14.73 20.78 15.26
CA LEU A 9 15.24 20.03 14.10
C LEU A 9 16.67 19.44 14.29
N PRO A 10 17.66 20.20 14.81
CA PRO A 10 19.01 19.64 15.02
C PRO A 10 19.04 18.46 16.01
N GLU A 11 18.10 18.43 16.96
CA GLU A 11 17.96 17.33 17.91
C GLU A 11 17.26 16.14 17.25
N LEU A 12 16.21 16.37 16.44
CA LEU A 12 15.53 15.30 15.68
C LEU A 12 16.46 14.56 14.71
N GLU A 13 17.36 15.27 14.03
CA GLU A 13 18.33 14.68 13.09
C GLU A 13 19.29 13.68 13.77
N THR A 14 19.53 13.86 15.08
CA THR A 14 20.42 13.03 15.87
C THR A 14 19.69 12.14 16.88
N TYR A 15 18.35 12.22 16.94
CA TYR A 15 17.52 11.51 17.88
C TYR A 15 17.59 9.99 17.66
N ARG A 16 18.21 9.29 18.60
CA ARG A 16 18.39 7.83 18.59
C ARG A 16 18.03 7.26 19.96
N PRO A 17 16.73 7.14 20.28
CA PRO A 17 16.31 6.59 21.57
C PRO A 17 16.74 5.12 21.70
N PRO A 18 16.93 4.61 22.93
CA PRO A 18 17.13 3.18 23.14
C PRO A 18 15.93 2.40 22.59
N ARG A 19 16.19 1.26 21.96
CA ARG A 19 15.16 0.36 21.42
C ARG A 19 15.00 -0.85 22.33
N GLU A 20 13.76 -1.21 22.61
CA GLU A 20 13.41 -2.49 23.21
C GLU A 20 12.97 -3.43 22.08
N GLU A 21 13.75 -4.48 21.84
CA GLU A 21 13.45 -5.50 20.84
C GLU A 21 13.26 -6.85 21.54
N PRO A 22 12.12 -7.54 21.35
CA PRO A 22 11.93 -8.87 21.90
C PRO A 22 13.02 -9.85 21.42
N PRO A 23 13.51 -10.78 22.26
CA PRO A 23 14.56 -11.72 21.88
C PRO A 23 14.23 -12.59 20.65
N ASP A 24 12.95 -12.76 20.34
CA ASP A 24 12.43 -13.57 19.23
C ASP A 24 11.93 -12.75 18.05
N PHE A 25 12.19 -11.43 18.00
CA PHE A 25 11.67 -10.53 16.97
C PHE A 25 11.88 -11.06 15.54
N SER A 26 13.10 -11.48 15.21
CA SER A 26 13.41 -12.04 13.89
C SER A 26 12.67 -13.35 13.62
N ALA A 27 12.66 -14.27 14.61
CA ALA A 27 12.00 -15.56 14.49
C ALA A 27 10.48 -15.42 14.32
N PHE A 28 9.87 -14.44 14.98
CA PHE A 28 8.46 -14.08 14.82
C PHE A 28 8.13 -13.71 13.37
N TRP A 29 8.91 -12.81 12.76
CA TRP A 29 8.68 -12.37 11.39
C TRP A 29 8.98 -13.46 10.36
N GLU A 30 10.05 -14.24 10.55
CA GLU A 30 10.37 -15.38 9.70
C GLU A 30 9.23 -16.39 9.66
N ARG A 31 8.71 -16.79 10.82
CA ARG A 31 7.57 -17.71 10.92
C ARG A 31 6.33 -17.11 10.25
N THR A 32 5.99 -15.85 10.54
CA THR A 32 4.82 -15.17 9.98
C THR A 32 4.85 -15.13 8.45
N LEU A 33 6.02 -14.85 7.87
CA LEU A 33 6.21 -14.82 6.42
C LEU A 33 6.21 -16.22 5.81
N ALA A 34 6.81 -17.22 6.48
CA ALA A 34 6.79 -18.61 6.03
C ALA A 34 5.36 -19.17 5.99
N GLU A 35 4.56 -18.94 7.03
CA GLU A 35 3.14 -19.29 7.06
C GLU A 35 2.37 -18.60 5.92
N THR A 36 2.59 -17.31 5.70
CA THR A 36 1.94 -16.57 4.60
C THR A 36 2.30 -17.16 3.23
N ARG A 37 3.57 -17.52 3.01
CA ARG A 37 4.05 -18.14 1.76
C ARG A 37 3.56 -19.56 1.53
N SER A 38 3.04 -20.22 2.56
CA SER A 38 2.40 -21.54 2.41
C SER A 38 1.05 -21.47 1.69
N HIS A 39 0.45 -20.28 1.62
CA HIS A 39 -0.77 -20.03 0.84
C HIS A 39 -0.43 -19.52 -0.57
N PRO A 40 -1.15 -19.95 -1.62
CA PRO A 40 -0.97 -19.39 -2.96
C PRO A 40 -1.33 -17.91 -2.96
N ILE A 41 -0.53 -17.07 -3.63
CA ILE A 41 -0.79 -15.62 -3.73
C ILE A 41 -2.16 -15.29 -4.33
N ALA A 42 -2.68 -16.18 -5.19
CA ALA A 42 -4.01 -16.09 -5.81
C ALA A 42 -4.35 -14.69 -6.36
N ALA A 43 -3.35 -14.00 -6.93
CA ALA A 43 -3.52 -12.63 -7.41
C ALA A 43 -4.42 -12.60 -8.65
N SER A 44 -5.47 -11.80 -8.61
CA SER A 44 -6.40 -11.55 -9.70
C SER A 44 -6.50 -10.06 -9.98
N PHE A 45 -6.58 -9.72 -11.28
CA PHE A 45 -6.66 -8.35 -11.76
C PHE A 45 -7.85 -8.25 -12.71
N ALA A 46 -9.01 -7.84 -12.19
CA ALA A 46 -10.22 -7.71 -12.99
C ALA A 46 -10.30 -6.28 -13.57
N PRO A 47 -10.34 -6.09 -14.90
CA PRO A 47 -10.47 -4.74 -15.47
C PRO A 47 -11.80 -4.10 -15.02
N VAL A 48 -11.75 -2.83 -14.63
CA VAL A 48 -12.93 -2.04 -14.30
C VAL A 48 -12.88 -0.74 -15.08
N ASP A 49 -13.95 -0.39 -15.79
CA ASP A 49 -14.02 0.85 -16.54
C ASP A 49 -14.48 2.01 -15.66
N PHE A 50 -13.57 2.97 -15.42
CA PHE A 50 -13.84 4.24 -14.73
C PHE A 50 -13.89 5.45 -15.68
N GLY A 51 -13.97 5.22 -17.00
CA GLY A 51 -14.03 6.28 -18.01
C GLY A 51 -12.70 7.03 -18.23
N LEU A 52 -11.60 6.52 -17.66
CA LEU A 52 -10.28 7.13 -17.78
C LEU A 52 -9.70 6.89 -19.18
N ARG A 53 -9.27 7.97 -19.84
CA ARG A 53 -8.76 7.92 -21.22
C ARG A 53 -7.29 7.51 -21.30
N THR A 54 -6.50 7.91 -20.31
CA THR A 54 -5.04 7.74 -20.31
C THR A 54 -4.57 6.66 -19.35
N VAL A 55 -5.46 6.11 -18.53
CA VAL A 55 -5.16 5.13 -17.48
C VAL A 55 -6.13 3.96 -17.57
N GLU A 56 -5.61 2.74 -17.46
CA GLU A 56 -6.37 1.51 -17.28
C GLU A 56 -6.43 1.17 -15.80
N THR A 57 -7.59 0.68 -15.34
CA THR A 57 -7.86 0.41 -13.93
C THR A 57 -8.29 -1.03 -13.73
N TYR A 58 -7.75 -1.68 -12.70
CA TYR A 58 -8.04 -3.07 -12.37
C TYR A 58 -8.37 -3.19 -10.88
N ASP A 59 -9.48 -3.87 -10.58
CA ASP A 59 -9.81 -4.37 -9.25
C ASP A 59 -8.86 -5.51 -8.90
N VAL A 60 -8.06 -5.31 -7.86
CA VAL A 60 -7.08 -6.29 -7.41
C VAL A 60 -7.68 -7.12 -6.28
N THR A 61 -7.42 -8.42 -6.31
CA THR A 61 -7.53 -9.30 -5.14
C THR A 61 -6.27 -10.13 -5.04
N PHE A 62 -5.68 -10.26 -3.86
CA PHE A 62 -4.59 -11.19 -3.59
C PHE A 62 -4.70 -11.76 -2.19
N ALA A 63 -4.08 -12.91 -1.95
CA ALA A 63 -4.03 -13.54 -0.64
C ALA A 63 -2.94 -12.88 0.23
N GLY A 64 -3.36 -12.21 1.31
CA GLY A 64 -2.48 -11.62 2.31
C GLY A 64 -2.23 -12.56 3.49
N TYR A 65 -2.16 -12.00 4.71
CA TYR A 65 -1.98 -12.76 5.95
C TYR A 65 -2.96 -13.96 6.04
N SER A 66 -2.41 -15.15 6.31
CA SER A 66 -3.17 -16.41 6.44
C SER A 66 -4.07 -16.74 5.23
N GLY A 67 -3.67 -16.31 4.03
CA GLY A 67 -4.43 -16.55 2.80
C GLY A 67 -5.68 -15.68 2.63
N GLN A 68 -5.91 -14.71 3.52
CA GLN A 68 -7.11 -13.88 3.50
C GLN A 68 -7.10 -12.93 2.29
N PRO A 69 -8.22 -12.76 1.58
CA PRO A 69 -8.27 -11.90 0.39
C PRO A 69 -8.15 -10.43 0.78
N ILE A 70 -7.27 -9.70 0.08
CA ILE A 70 -7.05 -8.27 0.22
C ILE A 70 -7.35 -7.58 -1.11
N LYS A 71 -8.08 -6.47 -1.00
CA LYS A 71 -8.50 -5.65 -2.13
C LYS A 71 -7.46 -4.57 -2.43
N GLY A 72 -7.48 -4.05 -3.64
CA GLY A 72 -6.64 -2.94 -4.06
C GLY A 72 -7.02 -2.42 -5.43
N TRP A 73 -6.34 -1.39 -5.87
CA TRP A 73 -6.42 -0.89 -7.25
C TRP A 73 -5.06 -1.05 -7.92
N LEU A 74 -5.04 -1.52 -9.16
CA LEU A 74 -3.89 -1.37 -10.05
C LEU A 74 -4.26 -0.39 -11.15
N LEU A 75 -3.49 0.68 -11.25
CA LEU A 75 -3.62 1.69 -12.29
C LEU A 75 -2.39 1.65 -13.19
N LEU A 76 -2.61 1.58 -14.50
CA LEU A 76 -1.57 1.51 -15.50
C LEU A 76 -1.75 2.63 -16.55
N PRO A 77 -0.70 3.38 -16.91
CA PRO A 77 -0.73 4.25 -18.09
C PRO A 77 -1.13 3.43 -19.33
N ARG A 78 -2.19 3.83 -20.03
CA ARG A 78 -2.74 3.07 -21.16
C ARG A 78 -1.76 2.94 -22.31
N GLN A 79 -0.96 3.99 -22.56
CA GLN A 79 0.12 3.97 -23.55
C GLN A 79 1.43 3.60 -22.87
N ARG A 80 1.89 2.36 -23.09
CA ARG A 80 3.16 1.84 -22.58
C ARG A 80 3.73 0.83 -23.59
N GLN A 81 5.04 0.88 -23.80
CA GLN A 81 5.75 -0.01 -24.74
C GLN A 81 6.70 -0.98 -24.03
N GLU A 82 7.12 -0.64 -22.82
CA GLU A 82 8.07 -1.40 -22.01
C GLU A 82 7.47 -1.68 -20.62
N PRO A 83 8.03 -2.63 -19.85
CA PRO A 83 7.70 -2.79 -18.44
C PRO A 83 7.86 -1.47 -17.67
N LEU A 84 6.91 -1.18 -16.80
CA LEU A 84 6.88 0.07 -16.03
C LEU A 84 7.58 -0.10 -14.69
N PRO A 85 8.26 0.94 -14.18
CA PRO A 85 8.51 1.03 -12.75
C PRO A 85 7.18 1.06 -11.99
N CYS A 86 7.17 0.52 -10.77
CA CYS A 86 5.95 0.37 -9.98
C CYS A 86 6.05 1.06 -8.63
N VAL A 87 5.01 1.81 -8.26
CA VAL A 87 4.79 2.33 -6.92
C VAL A 87 3.73 1.46 -6.23
N VAL A 88 4.06 0.95 -5.05
CA VAL A 88 3.10 0.30 -4.16
C VAL A 88 2.77 1.29 -3.04
N GLU A 89 1.53 1.76 -3.00
CA GLU A 89 1.08 2.79 -2.06
C GLU A 89 0.24 2.18 -0.93
N PHE A 90 0.61 2.50 0.30
CA PHE A 90 -0.13 2.20 1.52
C PHE A 90 -0.91 3.43 1.98
N ILE A 91 -2.04 3.19 2.65
CA ILE A 91 -3.03 4.24 2.95
C ILE A 91 -2.89 4.69 4.41
N GLY A 92 -3.07 5.99 4.64
CA GLY A 92 -3.05 6.56 5.99
C GLY A 92 -4.22 6.06 6.86
N TYR A 93 -4.05 6.18 8.18
CA TYR A 93 -5.02 5.66 9.15
C TYR A 93 -6.43 6.22 8.97
N GLY A 94 -7.44 5.34 9.08
CA GLY A 94 -8.85 5.60 8.86
C GLY A 94 -9.31 5.47 7.40
N GLY A 95 -8.37 5.41 6.45
CA GLY A 95 -8.66 5.39 5.02
C GLY A 95 -8.71 4.02 4.38
N GLY A 96 -9.29 3.99 3.18
CA GLY A 96 -9.39 2.80 2.33
C GLY A 96 -9.03 3.12 0.89
N ARG A 97 -9.10 2.10 0.03
CA ARG A 97 -8.67 2.24 -1.38
C ARG A 97 -9.50 3.22 -2.22
N GLY A 98 -10.62 3.74 -1.71
CA GLY A 98 -11.47 4.70 -2.43
C GLY A 98 -11.78 4.30 -3.88
N PHE A 99 -11.79 5.27 -4.78
CA PHE A 99 -11.96 5.07 -6.22
C PHE A 99 -10.63 5.22 -6.97
N PRO A 100 -10.42 4.59 -8.14
CA PRO A 100 -9.21 4.78 -8.92
C PRO A 100 -8.90 6.25 -9.28
N THR A 101 -9.92 7.10 -9.40
CA THR A 101 -9.74 8.54 -9.66
C THR A 101 -9.00 9.27 -8.53
N ASP A 102 -8.93 8.70 -7.33
CA ASP A 102 -8.19 9.27 -6.19
C ASP A 102 -6.67 9.08 -6.32
N TRP A 103 -6.20 8.23 -7.26
CA TRP A 103 -4.84 7.68 -7.30
C TRP A 103 -4.11 7.89 -8.63
N LEU A 104 -4.40 8.99 -9.33
CA LEU A 104 -3.93 9.22 -10.70
C LEU A 104 -2.49 9.72 -10.83
N LEU A 105 -1.85 10.19 -9.75
CA LEU A 105 -0.54 10.85 -9.79
C LEU A 105 0.53 9.99 -10.45
N TRP A 106 0.76 8.79 -9.93
CA TRP A 106 1.86 7.92 -10.36
C TRP A 106 1.65 7.39 -11.77
N SER A 107 0.42 6.97 -12.13
CA SER A 107 0.12 6.54 -13.49
C SER A 107 0.16 7.67 -14.50
N SER A 108 -0.12 8.91 -14.09
CA SER A 108 0.08 10.09 -14.93
C SER A 108 1.55 10.44 -15.11
N ALA A 109 2.41 10.07 -14.14
CA ALA A 109 3.86 10.18 -14.21
C ALA A 109 4.56 9.00 -14.91
N GLY A 110 3.80 8.03 -15.44
CA GLY A 110 4.34 6.89 -16.19
C GLY A 110 4.67 5.64 -15.35
N PHE A 111 4.21 5.56 -14.10
CA PHE A 111 4.42 4.40 -13.23
C PHE A 111 3.19 3.48 -13.22
N ALA A 112 3.42 2.17 -13.07
CA ALA A 112 2.39 1.30 -12.54
C ALA A 112 2.10 1.71 -11.09
N HIS A 113 0.84 1.78 -10.69
CA HIS A 113 0.46 2.20 -9.35
C HIS A 113 -0.46 1.15 -8.71
N LEU A 114 0.05 0.46 -7.70
CA LEU A 114 -0.69 -0.51 -6.90
C LEU A 114 -1.07 0.11 -5.55
N VAL A 115 -2.35 0.36 -5.33
CA VAL A 115 -2.90 0.85 -4.07
C VAL A 115 -3.43 -0.33 -3.27
N MET A 116 -2.86 -0.58 -2.09
CA MET A 116 -3.30 -1.67 -1.21
C MET A 116 -4.37 -1.18 -0.23
N ASP A 117 -5.54 -1.82 -0.24
CA ASP A 117 -6.60 -1.50 0.72
C ASP A 117 -6.24 -1.93 2.14
N THR A 118 -6.78 -1.22 3.13
CA THR A 118 -6.45 -1.45 4.54
C THR A 118 -7.55 -2.25 5.23
N ARG A 119 -7.24 -3.51 5.57
CA ARG A 119 -8.19 -4.44 6.21
C ARG A 119 -8.87 -3.81 7.45
N GLY A 120 -10.21 -3.81 7.46
CA GLY A 120 -11.00 -3.30 8.58
C GLY A 120 -11.02 -1.78 8.75
N GLN A 121 -10.50 -1.00 7.79
CA GLN A 121 -10.59 0.46 7.74
C GLN A 121 -11.40 0.93 6.52
N GLY A 122 -11.18 2.15 6.02
CA GLY A 122 -11.93 2.72 4.89
C GLY A 122 -13.31 3.25 5.29
N SER A 123 -13.40 3.90 6.46
CA SER A 123 -14.68 4.43 6.97
C SER A 123 -14.60 5.86 7.47
N ALA A 124 -13.41 6.48 7.49
CA ALA A 124 -13.24 7.87 7.91
C ALA A 124 -13.02 8.80 6.70
N TRP A 125 -12.15 8.42 5.77
CA TRP A 125 -11.84 9.22 4.58
C TRP A 125 -11.34 8.32 3.45
N ARG A 126 -11.80 8.56 2.22
CA ARG A 126 -11.59 7.70 1.05
C ARG A 126 -12.14 6.28 1.19
#